data_AF-A0A971SZG0-F1
#
_entry.id   AF-A0A971SZG0-F1
#
_cell.length_a   1.000
_cell.length_b   1.000
_cell.length_c   1.000
_cell.angle_alpha   90.00
_cell.angle_beta   90.00
_cell.angle_gamma   90.00
#
_symmetry.space_group_name_H-M   'P 1'
#
loop_
_entity.id
_entity.type
_entity.pdbx_description
1 polymer ?
#
loop_
_entity_poly.entity_id
_entity_poly.type
_entity_poly.pdbx_seq_one_letter_code
_entity_poly.pdbx_strand_id
1 'polypeptide(L)'
;MVQNRKNGGGQPYNPAPYGIYPPPPGGWGYPLPPRGGKKGIRTVLLLLFILSFFTLYLALALAATSTSNTNTMVENMWMFFLPLPIPLASLILGIIYKRKGYKATKNIVVGIIFTVLLVLYGSFSFVFSDMYSHDFSYVDRISTKIGFDLPDKGDIATQDWTTGVQTAPNPDTVRYLASSDITFADKAEISAFNAEILKSEQWLTTVNTTLIGLVPSLYSYLPASTQYDTFMIYNTDLKTYNTMPERSGTYKYIFIAYNSVEGTMKVGEYSLAVHV
;
A
#
# COMPACT_ATOMS: atom_id res chain seq x y z
N MET A 1 -40.37 81.43 -1.58
CA MET A 1 -39.61 82.63 -1.99
C MET A 1 -38.19 82.47 -1.47
N VAL A 2 -37.21 82.19 -2.35
CA VAL A 2 -36.18 83.15 -2.85
C VAL A 2 -35.06 83.33 -1.78
N GLN A 3 -33.76 83.05 -1.95
CA GLN A 3 -32.89 82.87 -3.12
C GLN A 3 -31.51 82.24 -2.75
N ASN A 4 -30.90 81.56 -3.73
CA ASN A 4 -29.47 81.44 -4.17
C ASN A 4 -28.29 81.63 -3.17
N ARG A 5 -27.24 80.76 -3.09
CA ARG A 5 -26.28 80.12 -4.04
C ARG A 5 -25.02 80.97 -4.36
N LYS A 6 -23.83 80.32 -4.25
CA LYS A 6 -22.44 80.65 -4.71
C LYS A 6 -21.58 81.51 -3.73
N ASN A 7 -20.26 81.35 -3.58
CA ASN A 7 -19.21 80.55 -4.24
C ASN A 7 -17.86 80.67 -3.47
N GLY A 8 -16.93 79.73 -3.75
CA GLY A 8 -15.47 79.91 -3.65
C GLY A 8 -14.86 79.37 -2.36
N GLY A 9 -13.72 78.65 -2.32
CA GLY A 9 -12.62 78.42 -3.25
C GLY A 9 -11.44 77.98 -2.35
N GLY A 10 -10.76 76.89 -2.69
CA GLY A 10 -10.01 76.08 -1.72
C GLY A 10 -8.67 76.59 -1.19
N GLN A 11 -8.13 75.84 -0.23
CA GLN A 11 -6.71 75.55 -0.10
C GLN A 11 -6.51 74.06 0.28
N PRO A 12 -5.51 73.37 -0.29
CA PRO A 12 -5.27 71.95 -0.04
C PRO A 12 -4.58 71.72 1.31
N TYR A 13 -5.03 70.70 2.04
CA TYR A 13 -4.34 70.20 3.23
C TYR A 13 -3.03 69.51 2.80
N ASN A 14 -1.91 70.11 3.18
CA ASN A 14 -0.56 69.60 2.95
C ASN A 14 -0.10 68.83 4.21
N PRO A 15 0.03 67.49 4.20
CA PRO A 15 0.63 66.80 5.33
C PRO A 15 2.14 67.03 5.34
N ALA A 16 2.61 67.71 6.38
CA ALA A 16 4.03 67.93 6.69
C ALA A 16 4.81 66.60 6.81
N PRO A 17 6.13 66.60 6.51
CA PRO A 17 6.92 65.40 6.32
C PRO A 17 7.19 64.66 7.63
N TYR A 18 7.33 63.33 7.53
CA TYR A 18 7.65 62.39 8.60
C TYR A 18 8.80 62.89 9.50
N GLY A 19 8.43 63.49 10.63
CA GLY A 19 9.31 63.86 11.71
C GLY A 19 9.66 62.65 12.57
N ILE A 20 10.96 62.42 12.69
CA ILE A 20 11.63 61.45 13.53
C ILE A 20 11.24 61.70 15.00
N TYR A 21 10.47 60.80 15.60
CA TYR A 21 10.41 60.71 17.06
C TYR A 21 11.54 59.79 17.53
N PRO A 22 12.42 60.22 18.46
CA PRO A 22 13.33 59.30 19.12
C PRO A 22 12.54 58.33 20.00
N PRO A 23 12.94 57.05 20.10
CA PRO A 23 12.26 56.10 20.97
C PRO A 23 12.45 56.51 22.44
N PRO A 24 11.44 56.27 23.31
CA PRO A 24 11.56 56.56 24.73
C PRO A 24 12.64 55.68 25.38
N PRO A 25 13.40 56.19 26.36
CA PRO A 25 14.45 55.41 27.00
C PRO A 25 13.82 54.41 27.97
N GLY A 26 14.08 53.11 27.76
CA GLY A 26 13.87 52.10 28.81
C GLY A 26 12.78 51.03 28.58
N GLY A 27 12.46 50.65 27.34
CA GLY A 27 11.52 49.55 27.06
C GLY A 27 12.18 48.40 26.29
N TRP A 28 12.16 47.19 26.88
CA TRP A 28 12.64 45.92 26.32
C TRP A 28 12.49 45.82 24.79
N GLY A 29 13.61 45.77 24.09
CA GLY A 29 13.64 45.57 22.65
C GLY A 29 13.07 44.20 22.29
N TYR A 30 11.87 44.17 21.71
CA TYR A 30 11.45 43.01 20.92
C TYR A 30 12.49 42.82 19.81
N PRO A 31 13.05 41.62 19.62
CA PRO A 31 13.99 41.39 18.54
C PRO A 31 13.30 41.73 17.21
N LEU A 32 13.87 42.71 16.50
CA LEU A 32 13.40 43.09 15.17
C LEU A 32 13.40 41.85 14.27
N PRO A 33 12.33 41.59 13.51
CA PRO A 33 12.26 40.41 12.67
C PRO A 33 13.35 40.51 11.59
N PRO A 34 14.14 39.43 11.34
CA PRO A 34 15.25 39.48 10.41
C PRO A 34 14.73 39.82 9.00
N ARG A 35 15.27 40.88 8.40
CA ARG A 35 14.79 41.46 7.13
C ARG A 35 15.23 40.70 5.88
N GLY A 36 16.12 39.69 5.99
CA GLY A 36 16.69 38.98 4.83
C GLY A 36 16.25 37.53 4.57
N GLY A 37 15.54 36.87 5.50
CA GLY A 37 15.25 35.40 5.40
C GLY A 37 13.78 35.02 5.16
N LYS A 38 12.86 36.00 5.11
CA LYS A 38 11.40 35.76 5.17
C LYS A 38 10.83 35.03 3.96
N LYS A 39 11.39 35.27 2.76
CA LYS A 39 10.94 34.62 1.52
C LYS A 39 11.38 33.16 1.47
N GLY A 40 12.67 32.89 1.74
CA GLY A 40 13.24 31.54 1.70
C GLY A 40 12.56 30.58 2.68
N ILE A 41 12.36 31.00 3.94
CA ILE A 41 11.70 30.12 4.90
C ILE A 41 10.23 29.85 4.55
N ARG A 42 9.53 30.84 4.01
CA ARG A 42 8.13 30.66 3.58
C ARG A 42 8.05 29.66 2.43
N THR A 43 9.02 29.70 1.51
CA THR A 43 9.14 28.70 0.44
C THR A 43 9.44 27.32 0.99
N VAL A 44 10.39 27.17 1.93
CA VAL A 44 10.71 25.87 2.55
C VAL A 44 9.50 25.28 3.28
N LEU A 45 8.79 26.08 4.08
CA LEU A 45 7.57 25.63 4.77
C LEU A 45 6.47 25.24 3.77
N LEU A 46 6.32 25.98 2.67
CA LEU A 46 5.37 25.63 1.62
C LEU A 46 5.73 24.30 0.95
N LEU A 47 7.01 24.10 0.61
CA LEU A 47 7.48 22.85 0.00
C LEU A 47 7.28 21.66 0.93
N LEU A 48 7.65 21.77 2.21
CA LEU A 48 7.45 20.70 3.18
C LEU A 48 5.96 20.39 3.40
N PHE A 49 5.11 21.42 3.41
CA PHE A 49 3.67 21.23 3.49
C PHE A 49 3.15 20.42 2.29
N ILE A 50 3.54 20.79 1.07
CA ILE A 50 3.13 20.09 -0.15
C ILE A 50 3.70 18.66 -0.19
N LEU A 51 5.00 18.49 0.04
CA LEU A 51 5.67 17.19 0.01
C LEU A 51 5.10 16.22 1.05
N SER A 52 4.60 16.72 2.18
CA SER A 52 3.98 15.87 3.19
C SER A 52 2.78 15.09 2.64
N PHE A 53 1.97 15.66 1.73
CA PHE A 53 0.86 14.95 1.09
C PHE A 53 1.32 13.83 0.15
N PHE A 54 2.51 13.94 -0.42
CA PHE A 54 3.07 12.94 -1.31
C PHE A 54 3.78 11.79 -0.57
N THR A 55 4.00 11.91 0.74
CA THR A 55 4.74 10.90 1.50
C THR A 55 4.03 9.55 1.55
N LEU A 56 2.70 9.52 1.64
CA LEU A 56 1.94 8.26 1.60
C LEU A 56 2.04 7.57 0.22
N TYR A 57 1.96 8.33 -0.86
CA TYR A 57 2.10 7.78 -2.21
C TYR A 57 3.51 7.26 -2.45
N LEU A 58 4.54 7.99 -1.97
CA LEU A 58 5.92 7.53 -2.03
C LEU A 58 6.12 6.25 -1.22
N ALA A 59 5.60 6.19 0.00
CA ALA A 59 5.66 4.99 0.83
C ALA A 59 4.97 3.78 0.17
N LEU A 60 3.78 4.00 -0.40
CA LEU A 60 3.03 2.95 -1.10
C LEU A 60 3.78 2.47 -2.35
N ALA A 61 4.36 3.38 -3.13
CA ALA A 61 5.15 3.01 -4.30
C ALA A 61 6.39 2.19 -3.92
N LEU A 62 7.11 2.58 -2.86
CA LEU A 62 8.28 1.84 -2.36
C LEU A 62 7.91 0.43 -1.90
N ALA A 63 6.83 0.31 -1.12
CA ALA A 63 6.32 -0.98 -0.69
C ALA A 63 5.92 -1.85 -1.89
N ALA A 64 5.15 -1.30 -2.84
CA ALA A 64 4.68 -2.02 -4.02
C ALA A 64 5.83 -2.50 -4.93
N THR A 65 6.89 -1.70 -5.14
CA THR A 65 8.04 -2.11 -5.97
C THR A 65 8.90 -3.17 -5.32
N SER A 66 8.81 -3.34 -4.00
CA SER A 66 9.60 -4.31 -3.24
C SER A 66 8.83 -5.60 -2.94
N THR A 67 7.58 -5.65 -3.40
CA THR A 67 6.62 -6.71 -3.16
C THR A 67 6.45 -7.46 -4.47
N SER A 68 6.79 -8.75 -4.52
CA SER A 68 6.51 -9.58 -5.71
C SER A 68 5.04 -10.01 -5.79
N ASN A 69 4.30 -10.06 -4.67
CA ASN A 69 2.91 -10.54 -4.61
C ASN A 69 2.13 -10.01 -3.37
N THR A 70 0.81 -10.23 -3.33
CA THR A 70 -0.12 -9.61 -2.37
C THR A 70 0.19 -9.80 -0.87
N ASN A 71 0.67 -10.96 -0.44
CA ASN A 71 0.92 -11.28 0.97
C ASN A 71 2.21 -10.62 1.47
N THR A 72 3.18 -10.38 0.59
CA THR A 72 4.42 -9.69 0.96
C THR A 72 4.23 -8.18 1.12
N MET A 73 3.03 -7.64 0.85
CA MET A 73 2.76 -6.21 1.04
C MET A 73 2.77 -5.81 2.51
N VAL A 74 2.19 -6.63 3.40
CA VAL A 74 2.17 -6.36 4.86
C VAL A 74 3.60 -6.44 5.43
N GLU A 75 4.37 -7.44 5.00
CA GLU A 75 5.77 -7.62 5.37
C GLU A 75 6.65 -6.44 4.94
N ASN A 76 6.34 -5.79 3.81
CA ASN A 76 7.08 -4.64 3.29
C ASN A 76 6.57 -3.27 3.76
N MET A 77 5.52 -3.20 4.60
CA MET A 77 5.01 -1.92 5.10
C MET A 77 6.03 -1.11 5.92
N TRP A 78 7.08 -1.72 6.48
CA TRP A 78 8.18 -1.01 7.15
C TRP A 78 8.80 0.09 6.27
N MET A 79 8.69 -0.01 4.94
CA MET A 79 9.14 1.05 4.01
C MET A 79 8.41 2.38 4.20
N PHE A 80 7.25 2.41 4.88
CA PHE A 80 6.55 3.63 5.28
C PHE A 80 7.36 4.49 6.26
N PHE A 81 8.38 3.93 6.90
CA PHE A 81 9.31 4.71 7.71
C PHE A 81 10.28 5.57 6.87
N LEU A 82 10.52 5.23 5.59
CA LEU A 82 11.51 5.94 4.76
C LEU A 82 11.11 7.40 4.46
N PRO A 83 9.84 7.74 4.15
CA PRO A 83 9.44 9.13 3.92
C PRO A 83 9.23 9.97 5.20
N LEU A 84 9.31 9.37 6.40
CA LEU A 84 9.07 10.06 7.68
C LEU A 84 9.86 11.35 7.92
N PRO A 85 11.12 11.51 7.45
CA PRO A 85 11.86 12.75 7.66
C PRO A 85 11.13 13.99 7.11
N ILE A 86 10.31 13.86 6.06
CA ILE A 86 9.58 14.97 5.44
C ILE A 86 8.49 15.54 6.37
N PRO A 87 7.48 14.76 6.83
CA PRO A 87 6.45 15.28 7.73
C PRO A 87 7.02 15.65 9.10
N LEU A 88 8.06 14.97 9.59
CA LEU A 88 8.77 15.36 10.81
C LEU A 88 9.46 16.72 10.67
N ALA A 89 10.15 16.98 9.55
CA ALA A 89 10.74 18.28 9.27
C ALA A 89 9.66 19.37 9.17
N SER A 90 8.52 19.08 8.53
CA SER A 90 7.36 19.99 8.47
C SER A 90 6.82 20.32 9.86
N LEU A 91 6.71 19.32 10.75
CA LEU A 91 6.28 19.48 12.14
C LEU A 91 7.28 20.33 12.95
N ILE A 92 8.55 19.94 12.97
CA ILE A 92 9.60 20.59 13.76
C ILE A 92 9.77 22.05 13.32
N LEU A 93 9.92 22.30 12.02
CA LEU A 93 10.04 23.66 11.49
C LEU A 93 8.74 24.45 11.69
N GLY A 94 7.58 23.81 11.57
CA GLY A 94 6.29 24.41 11.89
C GLY A 94 6.24 24.96 13.31
N ILE A 95 6.68 24.17 14.31
CA ILE A 95 6.75 24.59 15.72
C ILE A 95 7.74 25.74 15.91
N ILE A 96 8.96 25.60 15.38
CA ILE A 96 10.02 26.61 15.53
C ILE A 96 9.58 27.96 14.95
N TYR A 97 9.03 27.98 13.74
CA TYR A 97 8.67 29.22 13.07
C TYR A 97 7.34 29.80 13.54
N LYS A 98 6.41 28.98 14.07
CA LYS A 98 5.24 29.49 14.80
C LYS A 98 5.66 30.28 16.05
N ARG A 99 6.65 29.78 16.81
CA ARG A 99 7.22 30.52 17.95
C ARG A 99 7.89 31.84 17.54
N LYS A 100 8.43 31.91 16.32
CA LYS A 100 9.01 33.13 15.72
C LYS A 100 7.97 34.08 15.09
N GLY A 101 6.67 33.85 15.29
CA GLY A 101 5.58 34.71 14.80
C GLY A 101 5.12 34.44 13.35
N TYR A 102 5.53 33.34 12.73
CA TYR A 102 5.06 32.96 11.39
C TYR A 102 3.75 32.18 11.45
N LYS A 103 2.93 32.30 10.39
CA LYS A 103 1.71 31.50 10.19
C LYS A 103 2.07 30.08 9.74
N ALA A 104 2.56 29.25 10.66
CA ALA A 104 3.04 27.89 10.38
C ALA A 104 2.18 26.76 10.99
N THR A 105 0.98 27.08 11.51
CA THR A 105 0.08 26.06 12.11
C THR A 105 -0.27 24.93 11.14
N LYS A 106 -0.42 25.22 9.83
CA LYS A 106 -0.73 24.20 8.81
C LYS A 106 0.36 23.12 8.72
N ASN A 107 1.62 23.50 8.81
CA ASN A 107 2.76 22.59 8.81
C ASN A 107 2.77 21.68 10.04
N ILE A 108 2.41 22.22 11.21
CA ILE A 108 2.29 21.44 12.44
C ILE A 108 1.20 20.37 12.30
N VAL A 109 0.01 20.77 11.85
CA VAL A 109 -1.14 19.87 11.71
C VAL A 109 -0.83 18.77 10.69
N VAL A 110 -0.38 19.13 9.49
CA VAL A 110 -0.03 18.15 8.44
C VAL A 110 1.13 17.26 8.89
N GLY A 111 2.17 17.82 9.51
CA GLY A 111 3.29 17.05 10.02
C GLY A 111 2.87 15.99 11.04
N ILE A 112 1.97 16.31 11.98
CA ILE A 112 1.43 15.33 12.93
C ILE A 112 0.64 14.25 12.21
N ILE A 113 -0.33 14.62 11.37
CA ILE A 113 -1.21 13.67 10.68
C ILE A 113 -0.40 12.66 9.87
N PHE A 114 0.50 13.13 9.02
CA PHE A 114 1.27 12.24 8.15
C PHE A 114 2.35 11.45 8.90
N THR A 115 2.95 12.00 9.96
CA THR A 115 3.85 11.21 10.82
C THR A 115 3.10 10.06 11.48
N VAL A 116 1.93 10.32 12.06
CA VAL A 116 1.12 9.29 12.72
C VAL A 116 0.70 8.21 11.72
N LEU A 117 0.21 8.60 10.54
CA LEU A 117 -0.19 7.64 9.50
C LEU A 117 0.99 6.76 9.07
N LEU A 118 2.15 7.36 8.75
CA LEU A 118 3.33 6.61 8.32
C LEU A 118 3.85 5.66 9.41
N VAL A 119 3.85 6.09 10.67
CA VAL A 119 4.25 5.22 11.80
C VAL A 119 3.27 4.07 11.98
N LEU A 120 1.97 4.35 11.93
CA LEU A 120 0.92 3.34 12.09
C LEU A 120 1.03 2.27 11.00
N TYR A 121 1.06 2.67 9.73
CA TYR A 121 1.21 1.73 8.62
C TYR A 121 2.57 1.02 8.66
N GLY A 122 3.66 1.75 8.93
CA GLY A 122 4.99 1.16 9.05
C GLY A 122 5.08 0.08 10.12
N SER A 123 4.33 0.21 11.22
CA SER A 123 4.34 -0.78 12.29
C SER A 123 3.68 -2.11 11.93
N PHE A 124 2.88 -2.18 10.86
CA PHE A 124 2.16 -3.39 10.49
C PHE A 124 3.11 -4.56 10.21
N SER A 125 4.25 -4.32 9.58
CA SER A 125 5.25 -5.37 9.33
C SER A 125 5.77 -6.02 10.62
N PHE A 126 5.80 -5.28 11.72
CA PHE A 126 6.22 -5.82 13.02
C PHE A 126 5.07 -6.47 13.77
N VAL A 127 3.90 -5.81 13.79
CA VAL A 127 2.70 -6.30 14.49
C VAL A 127 2.18 -7.60 13.88
N PHE A 128 2.33 -7.77 12.57
CA PHE A 128 1.84 -8.91 11.80
C PHE A 128 2.96 -9.81 11.27
N SER A 129 4.18 -9.71 11.84
CA SER A 129 5.34 -10.52 11.42
C SER A 129 5.08 -12.02 11.55
N ASP A 130 4.40 -12.44 12.62
CA ASP A 130 4.10 -13.85 12.88
C ASP A 130 2.93 -14.40 12.03
N MET A 131 2.31 -13.59 11.16
CA MET A 131 1.20 -14.05 10.30
C MET A 131 1.67 -14.92 9.14
N TYR A 132 2.95 -14.85 8.79
CA TYR A 132 3.50 -15.51 7.60
C TYR A 132 4.62 -16.47 8.00
N SER A 133 4.56 -17.67 7.42
CA SER A 133 5.63 -18.66 7.48
C SER A 133 6.45 -18.59 6.20
N HIS A 134 7.78 -18.68 6.35
CA HIS A 134 8.74 -18.75 5.25
C HIS A 134 9.30 -20.17 5.04
N ASP A 135 8.58 -21.20 5.52
CA ASP A 135 8.97 -22.60 5.37
C ASP A 135 8.71 -23.11 3.93
N PHE A 136 9.79 -23.18 3.14
CA PHE A 136 9.74 -23.62 1.74
C PHE A 136 9.34 -25.09 1.57
N SER A 137 9.40 -25.92 2.62
CA SER A 137 8.89 -27.30 2.53
C SER A 137 7.37 -27.35 2.26
N TYR A 138 6.67 -26.23 2.39
CA TYR A 138 5.29 -26.08 1.88
C TYR A 138 5.19 -26.41 0.38
N VAL A 139 6.15 -25.99 -0.44
CA VAL A 139 6.14 -26.24 -1.89
C VAL A 139 6.23 -27.74 -2.16
N ASP A 140 7.10 -28.47 -1.47
CA ASP A 140 7.21 -29.93 -1.59
C ASP A 140 5.90 -30.65 -1.23
N ARG A 141 5.21 -30.17 -0.18
CA ARG A 141 3.91 -30.70 0.22
C ARG A 141 2.86 -30.48 -0.85
N ILE A 142 2.84 -29.30 -1.48
CA ILE A 142 1.91 -28.99 -2.57
C ILE A 142 2.24 -29.84 -3.80
N SER A 143 3.50 -29.86 -4.22
CA SER A 143 4.03 -30.69 -5.33
C SER A 143 3.58 -32.16 -5.19
N THR A 144 3.77 -32.73 -4.00
CA THR A 144 3.36 -34.10 -3.69
C THR A 144 1.83 -34.29 -3.76
N LYS A 145 1.05 -33.34 -3.22
CA LYS A 145 -0.43 -33.41 -3.24
C LYS A 145 -0.99 -33.36 -4.65
N ILE A 146 -0.44 -32.47 -5.49
CA ILE A 146 -0.89 -32.27 -6.87
C ILE A 146 -0.21 -33.24 -7.84
N GLY A 147 0.76 -34.05 -7.41
CA GLY A 147 1.48 -34.98 -8.28
C GLY A 147 2.15 -34.30 -9.48
N PHE A 148 2.69 -33.09 -9.27
CA PHE A 148 3.39 -32.32 -10.30
C PHE A 148 4.58 -31.62 -9.67
N ASP A 149 5.78 -31.87 -10.20
CA ASP A 149 7.02 -31.35 -9.64
C ASP A 149 7.07 -29.82 -9.78
N LEU A 150 7.23 -29.14 -8.65
CA LEU A 150 7.44 -27.69 -8.56
C LEU A 150 8.93 -27.39 -8.31
N PRO A 151 9.45 -26.22 -8.73
CA PRO A 151 10.81 -25.80 -8.37
C PRO A 151 11.02 -25.76 -6.85
N ASP A 152 12.23 -26.11 -6.39
CA ASP A 152 12.52 -26.38 -4.98
C ASP A 152 13.30 -25.26 -4.27
N LYS A 153 13.67 -24.20 -5.00
CA LYS A 153 14.37 -23.02 -4.47
C LYS A 153 13.61 -21.73 -4.70
N GLY A 154 13.47 -20.94 -3.64
CA GLY A 154 12.91 -19.60 -3.72
C GLY A 154 12.58 -18.98 -2.37
N ASP A 155 11.87 -17.87 -2.44
CA ASP A 155 11.25 -17.21 -1.30
C ASP A 155 9.76 -17.55 -1.26
N ILE A 156 9.21 -17.67 -0.05
CA ILE A 156 7.81 -18.01 0.17
C ILE A 156 7.26 -17.20 1.33
N ALA A 157 6.01 -16.75 1.24
CA ALA A 157 5.25 -16.20 2.35
C ALA A 157 3.89 -16.92 2.41
N THR A 158 3.74 -17.82 3.38
CA THR A 158 2.54 -18.63 3.60
C THR A 158 1.75 -18.14 4.79
N GLN A 159 0.50 -17.78 4.58
CA GLN A 159 -0.46 -17.45 5.63
C GLN A 159 -1.36 -18.66 5.92
N ASP A 160 -1.42 -19.05 7.20
CA ASP A 160 -2.40 -20.03 7.69
C ASP A 160 -3.71 -19.31 8.06
N TRP A 161 -4.78 -19.65 7.37
CA TRP A 161 -6.10 -19.07 7.61
C TRP A 161 -6.89 -19.83 8.67
N THR A 162 -6.43 -21.00 9.11
CA THR A 162 -7.10 -21.78 10.15
C THR A 162 -6.91 -21.20 11.54
N THR A 163 -5.89 -20.37 11.73
CA THR A 163 -5.64 -19.61 12.94
C THR A 163 -6.36 -18.26 12.91
N GLY A 164 -7.14 -17.96 13.95
CA GLY A 164 -7.91 -16.70 14.06
C GLY A 164 -9.35 -16.79 13.56
N VAL A 165 -9.98 -15.64 13.31
CA VAL A 165 -11.38 -15.55 12.86
C VAL A 165 -11.41 -15.22 11.37
N GLN A 166 -11.97 -16.12 10.55
CA GLN A 166 -12.23 -15.85 9.14
C GLN A 166 -13.56 -15.11 8.99
N THR A 167 -13.51 -13.84 8.58
CA THR A 167 -14.71 -13.07 8.18
C THR A 167 -14.95 -13.22 6.68
N ALA A 168 -15.08 -14.46 6.20
CA ALA A 168 -15.44 -14.70 4.81
C ALA A 168 -16.87 -14.20 4.55
N PRO A 169 -17.18 -13.62 3.38
CA PRO A 169 -18.53 -13.18 3.05
C PRO A 169 -19.58 -14.30 3.16
N ASN A 170 -19.17 -15.55 2.87
CA ASN A 170 -20.01 -16.76 2.92
C ASN A 170 -19.26 -17.87 3.68
N PRO A 171 -19.22 -17.86 5.02
CA PRO A 171 -18.45 -18.83 5.81
C PRO A 171 -18.96 -20.26 5.66
N ASP A 172 -20.25 -20.43 5.35
CA ASP A 172 -20.87 -21.74 5.12
C ASP A 172 -20.54 -22.31 3.72
N THR A 173 -20.08 -21.47 2.80
CA THR A 173 -19.77 -21.87 1.42
C THR A 173 -18.28 -22.06 1.19
N VAL A 174 -17.44 -21.20 1.78
CA VAL A 174 -15.98 -21.22 1.59
C VAL A 174 -15.27 -21.10 2.93
N ARG A 175 -14.29 -21.99 3.13
CA ARG A 175 -13.33 -21.90 4.22
C ARG A 175 -11.91 -21.89 3.65
N TYR A 176 -11.17 -20.81 3.87
CA TYR A 176 -9.77 -20.75 3.48
C TYR A 176 -8.91 -21.56 4.46
N LEU A 177 -7.90 -22.25 3.96
CA LEU A 177 -6.99 -23.08 4.76
C LEU A 177 -5.61 -22.46 4.80
N ALA A 178 -5.02 -22.21 3.63
CA ALA A 178 -3.72 -21.58 3.50
C ALA A 178 -3.67 -20.73 2.23
N SER A 179 -2.85 -19.68 2.23
CA SER A 179 -2.50 -18.95 1.02
C SER A 179 -1.01 -18.70 1.00
N SER A 180 -0.36 -18.94 -0.13
CA SER A 180 1.06 -18.74 -0.26
C SER A 180 1.39 -17.93 -1.50
N ASP A 181 2.30 -16.98 -1.35
CA ASP A 181 2.98 -16.32 -2.44
C ASP A 181 4.42 -16.83 -2.51
N ILE A 182 4.86 -17.24 -3.69
CA ILE A 182 6.14 -17.91 -3.93
C ILE A 182 6.87 -17.17 -5.05
N THR A 183 8.19 -16.99 -4.89
CA THR A 183 9.08 -16.47 -5.93
C THR A 183 10.23 -17.46 -6.09
N PHE A 184 10.33 -18.11 -7.24
CA PHE A 184 11.39 -19.09 -7.51
C PHE A 184 12.71 -18.38 -7.82
N ALA A 185 13.82 -18.95 -7.34
CA ALA A 185 15.15 -18.33 -7.49
C ALA A 185 16.00 -18.98 -8.60
N ASP A 186 15.84 -20.28 -8.84
CA ASP A 186 16.67 -21.03 -9.78
C ASP A 186 16.12 -20.95 -11.21
N LYS A 187 16.84 -20.22 -12.07
CA LYS A 187 16.45 -20.01 -13.47
C LYS A 187 16.41 -21.31 -14.29
N ALA A 188 17.25 -22.29 -13.96
CA ALA A 188 17.26 -23.56 -14.67
C ALA A 188 16.02 -24.38 -14.33
N GLU A 189 15.63 -24.42 -13.05
CA GLU A 189 14.40 -25.06 -12.60
C GLU A 189 13.16 -24.37 -13.17
N ILE A 190 13.11 -23.03 -13.15
CA ILE A 190 12.01 -22.27 -13.76
C ILE A 190 11.87 -22.60 -15.24
N SER A 191 12.99 -22.66 -15.97
CA SER A 191 12.97 -22.97 -17.40
C SER A 191 12.50 -24.41 -17.67
N ALA A 192 12.94 -25.37 -16.85
CA ALA A 192 12.51 -26.76 -16.95
C ALA A 192 11.02 -26.90 -16.62
N PHE A 193 10.56 -26.27 -15.55
CA PHE A 193 9.16 -26.24 -15.14
C PHE A 193 8.25 -25.63 -16.21
N ASN A 194 8.65 -24.50 -16.80
CA ASN A 194 7.93 -23.89 -17.92
C ASN A 194 7.81 -24.85 -19.11
N ALA A 195 8.86 -25.61 -19.43
CA ALA A 195 8.84 -26.57 -20.52
C ALA A 195 7.92 -27.78 -20.24
N GLU A 196 7.78 -28.19 -18.98
CA GLU A 196 6.86 -29.26 -18.58
C GLU A 196 5.40 -28.80 -18.54
N ILE A 197 5.12 -27.58 -18.08
CA ILE A 197 3.77 -26.98 -18.14
C ILE A 197 3.24 -27.00 -19.57
N LEU A 198 4.05 -26.61 -20.56
CA LEU A 198 3.63 -26.55 -21.97
C LEU A 198 3.21 -27.90 -22.56
N LYS A 199 3.64 -29.02 -21.95
CA LYS A 199 3.30 -30.38 -22.38
C LYS A 199 2.15 -30.99 -21.58
N SER A 200 1.72 -30.34 -20.49
CA SER A 200 0.77 -30.91 -19.55
C SER A 200 -0.64 -30.34 -19.76
N GLU A 201 -1.63 -31.24 -19.79
CA GLU A 201 -3.05 -30.88 -19.83
C GLU A 201 -3.59 -30.47 -18.44
N GLN A 202 -2.80 -30.62 -17.38
CA GLN A 202 -3.18 -30.28 -16.01
C GLN A 202 -3.14 -28.77 -15.74
N TRP A 203 -2.51 -28.01 -16.64
CA TRP A 203 -2.37 -26.57 -16.55
C TRP A 203 -3.24 -25.86 -17.60
N LEU A 204 -3.95 -24.83 -17.17
CA LEU A 204 -4.83 -24.02 -18.00
C LEU A 204 -4.17 -22.69 -18.30
N THR A 205 -4.27 -22.21 -19.54
CA THR A 205 -3.94 -20.80 -19.88
C THR A 205 -5.12 -19.87 -19.64
N THR A 206 -6.33 -20.41 -19.53
CA THR A 206 -7.56 -19.66 -19.22
C THR A 206 -8.51 -20.48 -18.35
N VAL A 207 -9.07 -19.86 -17.31
CA VAL A 207 -10.13 -20.48 -16.49
C VAL A 207 -11.50 -20.11 -17.07
N ASN A 208 -12.25 -21.10 -17.55
CA ASN A 208 -13.57 -20.87 -18.14
C ASN A 208 -14.65 -20.57 -17.09
N THR A 209 -15.84 -20.16 -17.54
CA THR A 209 -16.97 -19.78 -16.67
C THR A 209 -17.52 -20.93 -15.84
N THR A 210 -17.31 -22.18 -16.22
CA THR A 210 -17.72 -23.33 -15.41
C THR A 210 -16.75 -23.52 -14.25
N LEU A 211 -15.44 -23.47 -14.51
CA LEU A 211 -14.40 -23.67 -13.52
C LEU A 211 -14.19 -22.47 -12.60
N ILE A 212 -14.56 -21.25 -13.03
CA ILE A 212 -14.45 -20.06 -12.17
C ILE A 212 -15.34 -20.18 -10.93
N GLY A 213 -16.43 -20.95 -10.99
CA GLY A 213 -17.28 -21.24 -9.84
C GLY A 213 -16.58 -22.07 -8.76
N LEU A 214 -15.47 -22.74 -9.10
CA LEU A 214 -14.62 -23.45 -8.14
C LEU A 214 -13.58 -22.52 -7.49
N VAL A 215 -13.34 -21.33 -8.03
CA VAL A 215 -12.32 -20.40 -7.53
C VAL A 215 -12.96 -19.38 -6.57
N PRO A 216 -12.58 -19.38 -5.27
CA PRO A 216 -13.14 -18.44 -4.30
C PRO A 216 -12.89 -16.97 -4.64
N SER A 217 -13.69 -16.09 -4.05
CA SER A 217 -13.62 -14.64 -4.28
C SER A 217 -12.24 -14.01 -4.02
N LEU A 218 -11.46 -14.57 -3.08
CA LEU A 218 -10.10 -14.10 -2.81
C LEU A 218 -9.15 -14.31 -3.99
N TYR A 219 -9.46 -15.25 -4.89
CA TYR A 219 -8.60 -15.65 -6.00
C TYR A 219 -9.25 -15.42 -7.37
N SER A 220 -10.57 -15.17 -7.42
CA SER A 220 -11.34 -15.10 -8.68
C SER A 220 -10.93 -13.97 -9.63
N TYR A 221 -10.24 -12.95 -9.13
CA TYR A 221 -9.68 -11.88 -9.98
C TYR A 221 -8.41 -12.30 -10.71
N LEU A 222 -7.69 -13.33 -10.24
CA LEU A 222 -6.38 -13.73 -10.76
C LEU A 222 -6.46 -14.23 -12.20
N PRO A 223 -7.42 -15.10 -12.60
CA PRO A 223 -7.55 -15.54 -13.99
C PRO A 223 -7.88 -14.42 -14.99
N ALA A 224 -8.46 -13.31 -14.52
CA ALA A 224 -8.76 -12.14 -15.35
C ALA A 224 -7.63 -11.09 -15.32
N SER A 225 -6.63 -11.27 -14.47
CA SER A 225 -5.49 -10.37 -14.35
C SER A 225 -4.43 -10.70 -15.41
N THR A 226 -3.59 -9.72 -15.76
CA THR A 226 -2.41 -9.94 -16.59
C THR A 226 -1.18 -10.39 -15.78
N GLN A 227 -1.35 -10.66 -14.48
CA GLN A 227 -0.25 -10.97 -13.57
C GLN A 227 0.20 -12.44 -13.68
N TYR A 228 -0.70 -13.34 -14.07
CA TYR A 228 -0.43 -14.77 -14.17
C TYR A 228 -0.88 -15.28 -15.54
N ASP A 229 -0.16 -16.25 -16.09
CA ASP A 229 -0.39 -16.78 -17.43
C ASP A 229 -0.89 -18.24 -17.41
N THR A 230 -0.70 -18.94 -16.30
CA THR A 230 -1.01 -20.36 -16.17
C THR A 230 -1.71 -20.64 -14.84
N PHE A 231 -2.72 -21.51 -14.86
CA PHE A 231 -3.59 -21.80 -13.73
C PHE A 231 -3.81 -23.31 -13.55
N MET A 232 -4.07 -23.74 -12.32
CA MET A 232 -4.50 -25.10 -11.99
C MET A 232 -5.55 -25.05 -10.91
N ILE A 233 -6.62 -25.83 -11.06
CA ILE A 233 -7.60 -26.11 -10.01
C ILE A 233 -7.54 -27.60 -9.73
N TYR A 234 -7.08 -27.99 -8.55
CA TYR A 234 -6.96 -29.39 -8.16
C TYR A 234 -7.92 -29.71 -7.02
N ASN A 235 -8.80 -30.69 -7.20
CA ASN A 235 -9.65 -31.22 -6.14
C ASN A 235 -8.88 -32.31 -5.39
N THR A 236 -8.53 -32.07 -4.13
CA THR A 236 -7.70 -33.01 -3.37
C THR A 236 -8.47 -34.25 -2.93
N ASP A 237 -9.79 -34.14 -2.77
CA ASP A 237 -10.63 -35.25 -2.31
C ASP A 237 -10.92 -36.24 -3.46
N LEU A 238 -11.11 -35.71 -4.68
CA LEU A 238 -11.36 -36.51 -5.88
C LEU A 238 -10.10 -36.83 -6.69
N LYS A 239 -8.98 -36.15 -6.39
CA LYS A 239 -7.70 -36.25 -7.12
C LYS A 239 -7.84 -35.95 -8.61
N THR A 240 -8.60 -34.89 -8.93
CA THR A 240 -8.87 -34.47 -10.31
C THR A 240 -8.40 -33.05 -10.55
N TYR A 241 -7.97 -32.78 -11.78
CA TYR A 241 -7.54 -31.46 -12.25
C TYR A 241 -8.67 -30.83 -13.07
N ASN A 242 -8.88 -29.54 -12.90
CA ASN A 242 -9.66 -28.68 -13.79
C ASN A 242 -11.05 -29.23 -14.14
N THR A 243 -11.69 -29.93 -13.20
CA THR A 243 -12.94 -30.66 -13.43
C THR A 243 -13.94 -30.38 -12.31
N MET A 244 -15.21 -30.18 -12.67
CA MET A 244 -16.31 -30.06 -11.71
C MET A 244 -16.59 -31.41 -11.04
N PRO A 245 -16.92 -31.44 -9.74
CA PRO A 245 -17.41 -32.67 -9.11
C PRO A 245 -18.78 -33.04 -9.71
N GLU A 246 -19.08 -34.35 -9.77
CA GLU A 246 -20.36 -34.84 -10.29
C GLU A 246 -21.49 -34.78 -9.25
N ARG A 247 -21.16 -34.56 -7.99
CA ARG A 247 -22.11 -34.57 -6.87
C ARG A 247 -21.93 -33.33 -6.02
N SER A 248 -23.06 -32.78 -5.57
CA SER A 248 -23.07 -31.73 -4.55
C SER A 248 -22.37 -32.20 -3.28
N GLY A 249 -21.56 -31.32 -2.68
CA GLY A 249 -20.77 -31.65 -1.50
C GLY A 249 -19.74 -30.58 -1.18
N THR A 250 -19.10 -30.69 -0.02
CA THR A 250 -17.95 -29.86 0.33
C THR A 250 -16.67 -30.58 -0.07
N TYR A 251 -15.85 -29.94 -0.88
CA TYR A 251 -14.59 -30.49 -1.35
C TYR A 251 -13.44 -29.54 -1.02
N LYS A 252 -12.26 -30.13 -0.82
CA LYS A 252 -11.00 -29.42 -0.67
C LYS A 252 -10.33 -29.21 -2.02
N TYR A 253 -9.85 -28.00 -2.23
CA TYR A 253 -9.21 -27.58 -3.46
C TYR A 253 -7.87 -26.90 -3.19
N ILE A 254 -6.99 -27.03 -4.18
CA ILE A 254 -5.79 -26.23 -4.35
C ILE A 254 -5.98 -25.45 -5.65
N PHE A 255 -5.94 -24.13 -5.56
CA PHE A 255 -5.84 -23.25 -6.71
C PHE A 255 -4.40 -22.76 -6.84
N ILE A 256 -3.84 -22.83 -8.05
CA ILE A 256 -2.52 -22.33 -8.36
C ILE A 256 -2.64 -21.33 -9.52
N ALA A 257 -2.01 -20.18 -9.38
CA ALA A 257 -1.77 -19.22 -10.45
C ALA A 257 -0.26 -19.00 -10.57
N TYR A 258 0.28 -19.06 -11.79
CA TYR A 258 1.70 -19.02 -12.07
C TYR A 258 2.02 -18.02 -13.18
N ASN A 259 3.13 -17.30 -13.01
CA ASN A 259 3.70 -16.39 -13.99
C ASN A 259 5.02 -16.98 -14.48
N SER A 260 5.02 -17.45 -15.72
CA SER A 260 6.16 -18.11 -16.35
C SER A 260 7.34 -17.19 -16.64
N VAL A 261 7.10 -15.88 -16.73
CA VAL A 261 8.12 -14.86 -17.03
C VAL A 261 8.89 -14.45 -15.79
N GLU A 262 8.16 -14.19 -14.69
CA GLU A 262 8.74 -13.72 -13.42
C GLU A 262 9.11 -14.88 -12.48
N GLY A 263 8.62 -16.09 -12.74
CA GLY A 263 8.84 -17.24 -11.86
C GLY A 263 8.11 -17.08 -10.52
N THR A 264 6.94 -16.42 -10.52
CA THR A 264 6.13 -16.18 -9.33
C THR A 264 4.89 -17.07 -9.33
N MET A 265 4.51 -17.56 -8.16
CA MET A 265 3.37 -18.48 -8.01
C MET A 265 2.53 -18.07 -6.81
N LYS A 266 1.21 -18.16 -6.97
CA LYS A 266 0.23 -18.01 -5.91
C LYS A 266 -0.50 -19.33 -5.71
N VAL A 267 -0.55 -19.81 -4.48
CA VAL A 267 -1.22 -21.06 -4.09
C VAL A 267 -2.29 -20.75 -3.06
N GLY A 268 -3.52 -21.20 -3.29
CA GLY A 268 -4.63 -21.10 -2.35
C GLY A 268 -5.21 -22.46 -2.02
N GLU A 269 -5.20 -22.84 -0.75
CA GLU A 269 -5.90 -24.02 -0.23
C GLU A 269 -7.22 -23.60 0.42
N TYR A 270 -8.32 -24.25 0.07
CA TYR A 270 -9.65 -23.94 0.60
C TYR A 270 -10.58 -25.15 0.55
N SER A 271 -11.64 -25.10 1.36
CA SER A 271 -12.81 -25.96 1.24
C SER A 271 -13.97 -25.17 0.65
N LEU A 272 -14.67 -25.77 -0.31
CA LEU A 272 -15.78 -25.13 -1.04
C LEU A 272 -16.98 -26.08 -1.08
N ALA A 273 -18.15 -25.57 -0.68
CA ALA A 273 -19.43 -26.22 -0.91
C ALA A 273 -19.84 -26.02 -2.38
N VAL A 274 -19.91 -27.12 -3.13
CA VAL A 274 -20.31 -27.14 -4.54
C VAL A 274 -21.72 -27.70 -4.64
N HIS A 275 -22.57 -27.02 -5.41
CA HIS A 275 -23.91 -27.45 -5.77
C HIS A 275 -23.94 -27.70 -7.28
N VAL A 276 -24.21 -28.95 -7.67
CA VAL A 276 -24.29 -29.43 -9.06
C VAL A 276 -25.75 -29.57 -9.47
#